data_AF-A0A8H3L2B2-F1
#
_entry.id   AF-A0A8H3L2B2-F1
#
_cell.length_a   1.000
_cell.length_b   1.000
_cell.length_c   1.000
_cell.angle_alpha   90.00
_cell.angle_beta   90.00
_cell.angle_gamma   90.00
#
_symmetry.space_group_name_H-M   'P 1'
#
loop_
_entity.id
_entity.type
_entity.pdbx_description
1 polymer ?
#
loop_
_entity_poly.entity_id
_entity_poly.type
_entity_poly.pdbx_seq_one_letter_code
_entity_poly.pdbx_strand_id
1 'polypeptide(L)'
;MTSDLEVLIAELEAKKTDEKAKLEALEARILKLEQNQAERDARILILEQGPVEREAKKNRKFQTRCIQIAKEILNEEPIIEYRPPFLNGLEFDAFFQKYRIGLEVQGAQHRLHSTSWYKDVKKLEDIVNRDRQKRCICQDNGISLLEVWYDEKPEIVIPKRIQKIKEFVCLVSKSFDIQTISYKTLTPEYLDCSSENNDETCLAKCRTEHYTKKGSPGYWVVDRIDTMNRAFRDEILIRDR
;
A
#
# COMPACT_ATOMS: atom_id res chain seq x y z
N MET A 1 -13.86 47.22 78.19
CA MET A 1 -12.96 47.64 77.08
C MET A 1 -11.84 46.63 76.86
N THR A 2 -11.00 46.30 77.84
CA THR A 2 -9.92 45.29 77.67
C THR A 2 -10.43 43.85 77.61
N SER A 3 -11.42 43.48 78.43
CA SER A 3 -12.01 42.13 78.46
C SER A 3 -12.73 41.74 77.16
N ASP A 4 -13.42 42.69 76.53
CA ASP A 4 -14.23 42.42 75.32
C ASP A 4 -13.34 42.20 74.09
N LEU A 5 -12.16 42.84 74.09
CA LEU A 5 -11.16 42.70 73.03
C LEU A 5 -10.46 41.33 73.09
N GLU A 6 -10.18 40.82 74.30
CA GLU A 6 -9.58 39.50 74.50
C GLU A 6 -10.52 38.36 74.05
N VAL A 7 -11.84 38.50 74.29
CA VAL A 7 -12.85 37.54 73.83
C VAL A 7 -12.92 37.52 72.29
N LEU A 8 -12.93 38.68 71.64
CA LEU A 8 -12.95 38.78 70.18
C LEU A 8 -11.68 38.18 69.53
N ILE A 9 -10.52 38.34 70.17
CA ILE A 9 -9.27 37.73 69.71
C ILE A 9 -9.36 36.21 69.77
N ALA A 10 -9.82 35.64 70.89
CA ALA A 10 -9.99 34.19 71.03
C ALA A 10 -10.99 33.61 70.02
N GLU A 11 -12.10 34.30 69.75
CA GLU A 11 -13.07 33.90 68.73
C GLU A 11 -12.48 33.92 67.30
N LEU A 12 -11.66 34.93 66.99
CA LEU A 12 -10.97 35.02 65.70
C LEU A 12 -9.92 33.92 65.53
N GLU A 13 -9.17 33.60 66.58
CA GLU A 13 -8.18 32.51 66.58
C GLU A 13 -8.86 31.14 66.41
N ALA A 14 -10.02 30.92 67.04
CA ALA A 14 -10.82 29.70 66.84
C ALA A 14 -11.36 29.59 65.41
N LYS A 15 -11.84 30.69 64.80
CA LYS A 15 -12.27 30.69 63.39
C LYS A 15 -11.12 30.43 62.43
N LYS A 16 -9.96 31.02 62.68
CA LYS A 16 -8.75 30.81 61.87
C LYS A 16 -8.27 29.36 61.91
N THR A 17 -8.35 28.70 63.06
CA THR A 17 -7.97 27.28 63.19
C THR A 17 -8.98 26.36 62.49
N ASP A 18 -10.28 26.64 62.57
CA ASP A 18 -11.33 25.91 61.83
C ASP A 18 -11.20 26.06 60.30
N GLU A 19 -10.96 27.27 59.81
CA GLU A 19 -10.72 27.52 58.38
C GLU A 19 -9.45 26.82 57.87
N LYS A 20 -8.38 26.83 58.68
CA LYS A 20 -7.14 26.12 58.36
C LYS A 20 -7.38 24.61 58.26
N ALA A 21 -8.14 24.03 59.18
CA ALA A 21 -8.49 22.61 59.14
C ALA A 21 -9.34 22.26 57.91
N LYS A 22 -10.27 23.15 57.51
CA LYS A 22 -11.06 22.99 56.28
C LYS A 22 -10.19 23.05 55.02
N LEU A 23 -9.18 23.92 54.99
CA LEU A 23 -8.24 24.04 53.88
C LEU A 23 -7.39 22.77 53.74
N GLU A 24 -6.82 22.27 54.85
CA GLU A 24 -6.05 21.02 54.86
C GLU A 24 -6.90 19.82 54.40
N ALA A 25 -8.17 19.76 54.80
CA ALA A 25 -9.10 18.73 54.34
C ALA A 25 -9.43 18.82 52.83
N LEU A 26 -9.52 20.04 52.29
CA LEU A 26 -9.72 20.31 50.87
C LEU A 26 -8.49 19.91 50.04
N GLU A 27 -7.29 20.27 50.49
CA GLU A 27 -6.03 19.90 49.84
C GLU A 27 -5.86 18.37 49.78
N ALA A 28 -6.16 17.67 50.87
CA ALA A 28 -6.15 16.20 50.88
C ALA A 28 -7.17 15.59 49.90
N ARG A 29 -8.31 16.25 49.68
CA ARG A 29 -9.33 15.81 48.71
C ARG A 29 -8.89 16.06 47.27
N ILE A 30 -8.25 17.20 46.99
CA ILE A 30 -7.68 17.52 45.68
C ILE A 30 -6.62 16.49 45.30
N LEU A 31 -5.69 16.18 46.22
CA LEU A 31 -4.63 15.21 45.97
C LEU A 31 -5.18 13.80 45.65
N LYS A 32 -6.26 13.39 46.34
CA LYS A 32 -6.97 12.14 46.00
C LYS A 32 -7.64 12.20 44.63
N LEU A 33 -8.19 13.34 44.23
CA LEU A 33 -8.82 13.49 42.91
C LEU A 33 -7.78 13.43 41.79
N GLU A 34 -6.63 14.09 41.97
CA GLU A 34 -5.52 14.05 41.02
C GLU A 34 -4.97 12.62 40.85
N GLN A 35 -4.81 11.87 41.95
CA GLN A 35 -4.43 10.45 41.89
C GLN A 35 -5.46 9.61 41.11
N ASN A 36 -6.75 9.80 41.40
CA ASN A 36 -7.81 9.10 40.68
C ASN A 36 -7.88 9.51 39.20
N GLN A 37 -7.54 10.76 38.87
CA GLN A 37 -7.51 11.23 37.49
C GLN A 37 -6.34 10.60 36.74
N ALA A 38 -5.13 10.60 37.33
CA ALA A 38 -3.97 9.91 36.76
C ALA A 38 -4.23 8.41 36.55
N GLU A 39 -4.92 7.74 37.48
CA GLU A 39 -5.29 6.33 37.32
C GLU A 39 -6.28 6.12 36.17
N ARG A 40 -7.28 7.00 36.02
CA ARG A 40 -8.23 6.95 34.91
C ARG A 40 -7.53 7.18 33.57
N ASP A 41 -6.64 8.17 33.50
CA ASP A 41 -5.89 8.49 32.29
C ASP A 41 -4.98 7.32 31.88
N ALA A 42 -4.32 6.67 32.84
CA ALA A 42 -3.53 5.46 32.59
C ALA A 42 -4.41 4.31 32.05
N ARG A 43 -5.62 4.12 32.59
CA ARG A 43 -6.57 3.10 32.10
C ARG A 43 -7.07 3.41 30.69
N ILE A 44 -7.38 4.68 30.40
CA ILE A 44 -7.79 5.12 29.05
C ILE A 44 -6.68 4.82 28.04
N LEU A 45 -5.43 5.15 28.36
CA LEU A 45 -4.30 4.88 27.48
C LEU A 45 -4.16 3.39 27.13
N ILE A 46 -4.27 2.51 28.13
CA ILE A 46 -4.20 1.05 27.92
C ILE A 46 -5.37 0.57 27.05
N LEU A 47 -6.58 1.08 27.30
CA LEU A 47 -7.79 0.73 26.56
C LEU A 47 -7.74 1.20 25.10
N GLU A 48 -7.09 2.34 24.82
CA GLU A 48 -6.89 2.85 23.46
C GLU A 48 -5.79 2.09 22.70
N GLN A 49 -4.67 1.75 23.36
CA GLN A 49 -3.56 1.05 22.73
C GLN A 49 -3.87 -0.42 22.42
N GLY A 50 -4.62 -1.10 23.28
CA GLY A 50 -4.89 -2.54 23.16
C GLY A 50 -5.60 -2.96 21.85
N PRO A 51 -6.64 -2.27 21.37
CA PRO A 51 -7.25 -2.51 20.06
C PRO A 51 -6.29 -2.27 18.90
N VAL A 52 -5.54 -1.15 18.92
CA VAL A 52 -4.60 -0.76 17.86
C VAL A 52 -3.52 -1.82 17.67
N GLU A 53 -2.91 -2.29 18.76
CA GLU A 53 -1.90 -3.34 18.69
C GLU A 53 -2.45 -4.67 18.18
N ARG A 54 -3.67 -5.03 18.61
CA ARG A 54 -4.31 -6.28 18.16
C ARG A 54 -4.63 -6.25 16.67
N GLU A 55 -5.08 -5.11 16.16
CA GLU A 55 -5.31 -4.92 14.72
C GLU A 55 -4.01 -4.93 13.92
N ALA A 56 -2.97 -4.22 14.38
CA ALA A 56 -1.65 -4.24 13.74
C ALA A 56 -1.06 -5.67 13.66
N LYS A 57 -1.17 -6.44 14.75
CA LYS A 57 -0.74 -7.85 14.79
C LYS A 57 -1.54 -8.72 13.82
N LYS A 58 -2.84 -8.49 13.67
CA LYS A 58 -3.68 -9.21 12.69
C LYS A 58 -3.29 -8.86 11.25
N ASN A 59 -3.08 -7.59 10.95
CA ASN A 59 -2.71 -7.12 9.61
C ASN A 59 -1.36 -7.69 9.18
N ARG A 60 -0.35 -7.67 10.06
CA ARG A 60 0.96 -8.29 9.77
C ARG A 60 0.83 -9.79 9.48
N LYS A 61 0.08 -10.53 10.30
CA LYS A 61 -0.15 -11.98 10.05
C LYS A 61 -0.83 -12.24 8.71
N PHE A 62 -1.80 -11.39 8.35
CA PHE A 62 -2.51 -11.49 7.08
C PHE A 62 -1.58 -11.20 5.88
N GLN A 63 -0.77 -10.15 5.99
CA GLN A 63 0.23 -9.79 4.98
C GLN A 63 1.24 -10.91 4.75
N THR A 64 1.81 -11.46 5.82
CA THR A 64 2.74 -12.61 5.73
C THR A 64 2.09 -13.81 5.05
N ARG A 65 0.81 -14.09 5.34
CA ARG A 65 0.07 -15.20 4.72
C ARG A 65 -0.13 -14.97 3.21
N CYS A 66 -0.47 -13.76 2.79
CA CYS A 66 -0.61 -13.41 1.38
C CYS A 66 0.70 -13.60 0.61
N ILE A 67 1.81 -13.12 1.19
CA ILE A 67 3.16 -13.25 0.62
C ILE A 67 3.53 -14.72 0.45
N GLN A 68 3.29 -15.55 1.48
CA GLN A 68 3.60 -16.98 1.44
C GLN A 68 2.83 -17.71 0.34
N ILE A 69 1.52 -17.45 0.20
CA ILE A 69 0.68 -18.05 -0.84
C ILE A 69 1.18 -17.64 -2.23
N ALA A 70 1.46 -16.36 -2.44
CA ALA A 70 1.96 -15.87 -3.73
C ALA A 70 3.34 -16.48 -4.07
N LYS A 71 4.23 -16.59 -3.09
CA LYS A 71 5.53 -17.26 -3.21
C LYS A 71 5.39 -18.72 -3.65
N GLU A 72 4.50 -19.48 -3.04
CA GLU A 72 4.25 -20.89 -3.41
C GLU A 72 3.71 -21.04 -4.84
N ILE A 73 2.79 -20.16 -5.26
CA ILE A 73 2.16 -20.23 -6.59
C ILE A 73 3.09 -19.77 -7.72
N LEU A 74 3.95 -18.79 -7.43
CA LEU A 74 4.91 -18.25 -8.39
C LEU A 74 6.23 -19.03 -8.39
N ASN A 75 6.51 -19.77 -7.31
CA ASN A 75 7.76 -20.48 -7.06
C ASN A 75 8.97 -19.55 -7.23
N GLU A 76 8.87 -18.38 -6.59
CA GLU A 76 9.85 -17.29 -6.63
C GLU A 76 9.95 -16.64 -5.25
N GLU A 77 11.15 -16.31 -4.82
CA GLU A 77 11.38 -15.52 -3.61
C GLU A 77 11.06 -14.04 -3.87
N PRO A 78 10.10 -13.43 -3.15
CA PRO A 78 9.77 -12.03 -3.33
C PRO A 78 10.80 -11.10 -2.66
N ILE A 79 10.93 -9.89 -3.19
CA ILE A 79 11.55 -8.77 -2.50
C ILE A 79 10.50 -8.14 -1.59
N ILE A 80 10.71 -8.22 -0.27
CA ILE A 80 9.78 -7.69 0.75
C ILE A 80 10.00 -6.18 0.92
N GLU A 81 8.92 -5.42 1.15
CA GLU A 81 8.96 -3.97 1.40
C GLU A 81 9.76 -3.22 0.30
N TYR A 82 9.49 -3.56 -0.96
CA TYR A 82 10.27 -3.07 -2.09
C TYR A 82 9.92 -1.62 -2.42
N ARG A 83 10.91 -0.72 -2.35
CA ARG A 83 10.79 0.72 -2.64
C ARG A 83 11.58 1.13 -3.89
N PRO A 84 11.11 0.80 -5.10
CA PRO A 84 11.83 1.16 -6.30
C PRO A 84 11.84 2.68 -6.53
N PRO A 85 12.92 3.26 -7.10
CA PRO A 85 12.97 4.69 -7.43
C PRO A 85 11.82 5.17 -8.33
N PHE A 86 11.36 4.32 -9.25
CA PHE A 86 10.26 4.64 -10.17
C PHE A 86 8.89 4.77 -9.48
N LEU A 87 8.75 4.27 -8.23
CA LEU A 87 7.51 4.37 -7.45
C LEU A 87 7.39 5.70 -6.70
N ASN A 88 8.31 6.65 -6.91
CA ASN A 88 8.26 8.00 -6.34
C ASN A 88 8.05 8.01 -4.81
N GLY A 89 8.77 7.13 -4.09
CA GLY A 89 8.69 7.02 -2.63
C GLY A 89 7.55 6.14 -2.11
N LEU A 90 6.75 5.53 -2.99
CA LEU A 90 5.81 4.46 -2.62
C LEU A 90 6.56 3.11 -2.48
N GLU A 91 5.92 2.13 -1.85
CA GLU A 91 6.48 0.79 -1.60
C GLU A 91 5.52 -0.33 -2.00
N PHE A 92 6.00 -1.52 -2.32
CA PHE A 92 5.18 -2.74 -2.38
C PHE A 92 5.42 -3.60 -1.14
N ASP A 93 4.38 -4.29 -0.66
CA ASP A 93 4.56 -5.29 0.42
C ASP A 93 5.49 -6.42 0.00
N ALA A 94 5.32 -6.90 -1.23
CA ALA A 94 6.21 -7.88 -1.85
C ALA A 94 6.25 -7.71 -3.37
N PHE A 95 7.40 -7.97 -3.97
CA PHE A 95 7.60 -7.87 -5.41
C PHE A 95 8.24 -9.14 -5.99
N PHE A 96 7.59 -9.70 -7.01
CA PHE A 96 8.04 -10.88 -7.75
C PHE A 96 8.62 -10.44 -9.09
N GLN A 97 9.95 -10.41 -9.17
CA GLN A 97 10.69 -9.78 -10.27
C GLN A 97 10.48 -10.52 -11.60
N LYS A 98 10.51 -11.85 -11.58
CA LYS A 98 10.39 -12.69 -12.79
C LYS A 98 9.05 -12.49 -13.48
N TYR A 99 7.97 -12.39 -12.70
CA TYR A 99 6.62 -12.20 -13.25
C TYR A 99 6.20 -10.74 -13.33
N ARG A 100 7.04 -9.79 -12.87
CA ARG A 100 6.72 -8.36 -12.76
C ARG A 100 5.41 -8.13 -11.99
N ILE A 101 5.23 -8.84 -10.86
CA ILE A 101 4.03 -8.73 -10.02
C ILE A 101 4.37 -8.00 -8.73
N GLY A 102 3.67 -6.90 -8.45
CA GLY A 102 3.67 -6.26 -7.13
C GLY A 102 2.47 -6.75 -6.32
N LEU A 103 2.70 -7.28 -5.12
CA LEU A 103 1.66 -7.65 -4.17
C LEU A 103 1.45 -6.51 -3.18
N GLU A 104 0.19 -6.14 -2.95
CA GLU A 104 -0.22 -5.11 -2.01
C GLU A 104 -1.40 -5.60 -1.16
N VAL A 105 -1.29 -5.48 0.16
CA VAL A 105 -2.27 -5.94 1.13
C VAL A 105 -2.98 -4.73 1.72
N GLN A 106 -4.24 -4.57 1.33
CA GLN A 106 -5.07 -3.42 1.67
C GLN A 106 -5.72 -3.62 3.03
N GLY A 107 -5.41 -2.73 3.98
CA GLY A 107 -5.97 -2.75 5.33
C GLY A 107 -7.41 -2.24 5.41
N ALA A 108 -8.11 -2.54 6.51
CA ALA A 108 -9.48 -2.06 6.77
C ALA A 108 -9.64 -0.54 6.75
N GLN A 109 -8.53 0.16 6.99
CA GLN A 109 -8.42 1.61 6.96
C GLN A 109 -8.75 2.22 5.58
N HIS A 110 -8.62 1.44 4.50
CA HIS A 110 -8.88 1.90 3.13
C HIS A 110 -10.37 1.80 2.73
N ARG A 111 -11.19 0.99 3.41
CA ARG A 111 -12.63 0.83 3.14
C ARG A 111 -13.55 1.48 4.17
N LEU A 112 -13.16 1.51 5.45
CA LEU A 112 -14.03 2.04 6.50
C LEU A 112 -14.06 3.57 6.45
N HIS A 113 -14.92 4.07 5.58
CA HIS A 113 -15.44 5.43 5.64
C HIS A 113 -16.18 5.60 6.97
N SER A 114 -15.78 6.60 7.75
CA SER A 114 -16.46 7.12 8.95
C SER A 114 -16.31 6.33 10.27
N THR A 115 -15.57 6.91 11.21
CA THR A 115 -16.13 7.61 12.40
C THR A 115 -15.14 7.72 13.58
N SER A 116 -13.97 7.06 13.55
CA SER A 116 -12.97 7.19 14.64
C SER A 116 -11.52 7.40 14.18
N TRP A 117 -11.10 6.83 13.05
CA TRP A 117 -9.67 6.81 12.65
C TRP A 117 -9.20 8.04 11.87
N TYR A 118 -10.04 8.63 11.03
CA TYR A 118 -9.74 9.84 10.27
C TYR A 118 -10.78 10.91 10.59
N LYS A 119 -10.35 11.99 11.28
CA LYS A 119 -11.18 13.17 11.52
C LYS A 119 -11.31 14.06 10.27
N ASP A 120 -10.44 13.85 9.26
CA ASP A 120 -10.24 14.77 8.14
C ASP A 120 -10.51 14.10 6.77
N VAL A 121 -11.48 14.61 6.02
CA VAL A 121 -11.81 14.19 4.64
C VAL A 121 -10.59 14.27 3.71
N LYS A 122 -9.72 15.25 3.93
CA LYS A 122 -8.50 15.47 3.13
C LYS A 122 -7.52 14.28 3.16
N LYS A 123 -7.39 13.63 4.33
CA LYS A 123 -6.49 12.45 4.47
C LYS A 123 -7.01 11.25 3.69
N LEU A 124 -8.33 11.14 3.51
CA LEU A 124 -8.94 10.09 2.70
C LEU A 124 -8.66 10.31 1.21
N GLU A 125 -8.86 11.53 0.72
CA GLU A 125 -8.53 11.89 -0.67
C GLU A 125 -7.05 11.62 -0.97
N ASP A 126 -6.14 11.92 -0.04
CA ASP A 126 -4.71 11.66 -0.20
C ASP A 126 -4.38 10.16 -0.33
N ILE A 127 -5.12 9.27 0.36
CA ILE A 127 -4.94 7.82 0.25
C ILE A 127 -5.45 7.34 -1.11
N VAL A 128 -6.66 7.76 -1.50
CA VAL A 128 -7.25 7.38 -2.79
C VAL A 128 -6.38 7.85 -3.96
N ASN A 129 -5.86 9.07 -3.87
CA ASN A 129 -4.95 9.62 -4.88
C ASN A 129 -3.62 8.87 -4.93
N ARG A 130 -3.07 8.46 -3.78
CA ARG A 130 -1.86 7.63 -3.73
C ARG A 130 -2.08 6.24 -4.33
N ASP A 131 -3.17 5.57 -4.02
CA ASP A 131 -3.50 4.27 -4.59
C ASP A 131 -3.71 4.37 -6.11
N ARG A 132 -4.37 5.42 -6.57
CA ARG A 132 -4.51 5.71 -8.01
C ARG A 132 -3.16 5.95 -8.68
N GLN A 133 -2.31 6.79 -8.09
CA GLN A 133 -0.97 7.07 -8.60
C GLN A 133 -0.13 5.80 -8.70
N LYS A 134 -0.18 4.95 -7.68
CA LYS A 134 0.52 3.67 -7.64
C LYS A 134 0.09 2.76 -8.80
N ARG A 135 -1.22 2.64 -9.04
CA ARG A 135 -1.77 1.87 -10.17
C ARG A 135 -1.24 2.40 -11.51
N CYS A 136 -1.33 3.71 -11.73
CA CYS A 136 -0.83 4.33 -12.97
C CYS A 136 0.66 4.05 -13.19
N ILE A 137 1.49 4.27 -12.16
CA ILE A 137 2.94 3.99 -12.25
C ILE A 137 3.20 2.51 -12.54
N CYS A 138 2.48 1.59 -11.90
CA CYS A 138 2.63 0.15 -12.16
C CYS A 138 2.30 -0.19 -13.61
N GLN A 139 1.17 0.32 -14.10
CA GLN A 139 0.71 0.11 -15.48
C GLN A 139 1.75 0.60 -16.49
N ASP A 140 2.25 1.83 -16.30
CA ASP A 140 3.26 2.44 -17.17
C ASP A 140 4.59 1.67 -17.18
N ASN A 141 4.93 1.01 -16.06
CA ASN A 141 6.18 0.23 -15.92
C ASN A 141 6.04 -1.25 -16.28
N GLY A 142 4.89 -1.67 -16.82
CA GLY A 142 4.69 -3.07 -17.18
C GLY A 142 4.41 -3.98 -15.99
N ILE A 143 4.15 -3.45 -14.80
CA ILE A 143 3.97 -4.21 -13.56
C ILE A 143 2.48 -4.57 -13.38
N SER A 144 2.21 -5.81 -13.00
CA SER A 144 0.88 -6.27 -12.63
C SER A 144 0.69 -6.11 -11.11
N LEU A 145 -0.24 -5.26 -10.71
CA LEU A 145 -0.53 -5.02 -9.29
C LEU A 145 -1.58 -6.02 -8.80
N LEU A 146 -1.25 -6.77 -7.75
CA LEU A 146 -2.09 -7.75 -7.08
C LEU A 146 -2.53 -7.18 -5.72
N GLU A 147 -3.71 -6.58 -5.67
CA GLU A 147 -4.26 -5.96 -4.46
C GLU A 147 -5.14 -6.95 -3.67
N VAL A 148 -4.77 -7.34 -2.45
CA VAL A 148 -5.56 -8.27 -1.63
C VAL A 148 -6.13 -7.54 -0.43
N TRP A 149 -7.44 -7.60 -0.23
CA TRP A 149 -8.11 -6.95 0.90
C TRP A 149 -8.09 -7.83 2.16
N TYR A 150 -8.00 -7.20 3.33
CA TYR A 150 -7.96 -7.88 4.64
C TYR A 150 -9.17 -8.80 4.93
N ASP A 151 -10.32 -8.55 4.30
CA ASP A 151 -11.57 -9.32 4.45
C ASP A 151 -11.71 -10.44 3.39
N GLU A 152 -10.82 -10.46 2.38
CA GLU A 152 -10.79 -11.51 1.38
C GLU A 152 -10.11 -12.79 1.91
N LYS A 153 -10.45 -13.94 1.31
CA LYS A 153 -9.75 -15.21 1.55
C LYS A 153 -8.55 -15.29 0.59
N PRO A 154 -7.30 -15.09 1.06
CA PRO A 154 -6.14 -15.03 0.18
C PRO A 154 -5.90 -16.35 -0.55
N GLU A 155 -6.33 -17.49 0.03
CA GLU A 155 -6.26 -18.83 -0.58
C GLU A 155 -7.06 -18.93 -1.88
N ILE A 156 -8.06 -18.07 -2.08
CA ILE A 156 -8.94 -18.09 -3.25
C ILE A 156 -8.56 -16.94 -4.18
N VAL A 157 -8.38 -15.75 -3.62
CA VAL A 157 -8.20 -14.52 -4.39
C VAL A 157 -6.83 -14.49 -5.08
N ILE A 158 -5.76 -14.88 -4.38
CA ILE A 158 -4.40 -14.82 -4.93
C ILE A 158 -4.23 -15.79 -6.11
N PRO A 159 -4.55 -17.10 -5.99
CA PRO A 159 -4.43 -18.02 -7.13
C PRO A 159 -5.27 -17.58 -8.33
N LYS A 160 -6.52 -17.17 -8.09
CA LYS A 160 -7.44 -16.75 -9.16
C LYS A 160 -6.88 -15.55 -9.94
N ARG A 161 -6.33 -14.55 -9.24
CA ARG A 161 -5.77 -13.35 -9.89
C ARG A 161 -4.44 -13.63 -10.58
N ILE A 162 -3.56 -14.44 -9.97
CA ILE A 162 -2.32 -14.87 -10.62
C ILE A 162 -2.61 -15.69 -11.88
N GLN A 163 -3.60 -16.59 -11.84
CA GLN A 163 -4.02 -17.37 -12.99
C GLN A 163 -4.48 -16.46 -14.13
N LYS A 164 -5.33 -15.47 -13.85
CA LYS A 164 -5.75 -14.48 -14.86
C LYS A 164 -4.56 -13.76 -15.49
N ILE A 165 -3.57 -13.36 -14.69
CA ILE A 165 -2.34 -12.72 -15.19
C ILE A 165 -1.57 -13.68 -16.10
N LYS A 166 -1.37 -14.93 -15.69
CA LYS A 166 -0.68 -15.96 -16.49
C LYS A 166 -1.40 -16.26 -17.80
N GLU A 167 -2.72 -16.41 -17.76
CA GLU A 167 -3.55 -16.64 -18.95
C GLU A 167 -3.44 -15.48 -19.94
N PHE A 168 -3.47 -14.25 -19.45
CA PHE A 168 -3.28 -13.06 -20.29
C PHE A 168 -1.91 -13.03 -20.95
N VAL A 169 -0.83 -13.24 -20.18
CA VAL A 169 0.54 -13.28 -20.75
C VAL A 169 0.65 -14.36 -21.83
N CYS A 170 0.05 -15.54 -21.62
CA CYS A 170 0.05 -16.62 -22.61
C CYS A 170 -0.75 -16.27 -23.88
N LEU A 171 -1.92 -15.64 -23.75
CA LEU A 171 -2.74 -15.21 -24.88
C LEU A 171 -2.02 -14.14 -25.72
N VAL A 172 -1.40 -13.17 -25.05
CA VAL A 172 -0.64 -12.09 -25.68
C VAL A 172 0.58 -12.65 -26.43
N SER A 173 1.32 -13.60 -25.84
CA SER A 173 2.42 -14.25 -26.55
C SER A 173 1.95 -14.97 -27.83
N LYS A 174 0.83 -15.69 -27.76
CA LYS A 174 0.28 -16.42 -28.93
C LYS A 174 -0.20 -15.47 -30.04
N SER A 175 -0.78 -14.33 -29.69
CA SER A 175 -1.21 -13.35 -30.71
C SER A 175 -0.01 -12.72 -31.41
N PHE A 176 1.13 -12.54 -30.72
CA PHE A 176 2.38 -12.12 -31.34
C PHE A 176 2.98 -13.15 -32.27
N ASP A 177 2.96 -14.44 -31.89
CA ASP A 177 3.45 -15.50 -32.76
C ASP A 177 2.67 -15.53 -34.08
N ILE A 178 1.35 -15.35 -34.02
CA ILE A 178 0.49 -15.30 -35.22
C ILE A 178 0.76 -14.05 -36.07
N GLN A 179 0.89 -12.88 -35.44
CA GLN A 179 1.17 -11.64 -36.17
C GLN A 179 2.56 -11.67 -36.81
N THR A 180 3.60 -12.12 -36.09
CA THR A 180 4.97 -12.22 -36.63
C THR A 180 5.06 -13.24 -37.77
N ILE A 181 4.31 -14.34 -37.71
CA ILE A 181 4.18 -15.28 -38.84
C ILE A 181 3.48 -14.61 -40.03
N SER A 182 2.39 -13.88 -39.79
CA SER A 182 1.64 -13.15 -40.83
C SER A 182 2.48 -12.08 -41.54
N TYR A 183 3.28 -11.31 -40.81
CA TYR A 183 4.19 -10.33 -41.42
C TYR A 183 5.30 -10.99 -42.23
N LYS A 184 5.86 -12.12 -41.76
CA LYS A 184 6.85 -12.90 -42.52
C LYS A 184 6.28 -13.47 -43.82
N THR A 185 5.01 -13.86 -43.83
CA THR A 185 4.34 -14.37 -45.04
C THR A 185 3.87 -13.25 -45.98
N LEU A 186 3.59 -12.04 -45.48
CA LEU A 186 3.13 -10.91 -46.28
C LEU A 186 4.25 -10.06 -46.90
N THR A 187 5.49 -10.15 -46.42
CA THR A 187 6.66 -9.48 -47.03
C THR A 187 7.84 -10.43 -47.22
N PRO A 188 7.84 -11.29 -48.26
CA PRO A 188 8.96 -12.21 -48.52
C PRO A 188 10.25 -11.51 -48.96
N GLU A 189 10.17 -10.28 -49.45
CA GLU A 189 11.30 -9.53 -50.03
C GLU A 189 12.28 -8.94 -49.00
N TYR A 190 12.01 -9.04 -47.70
CA TYR A 190 12.88 -8.50 -46.64
C TYR A 190 13.77 -9.55 -45.96
N LEU A 191 14.19 -10.57 -46.72
CA LEU A 191 15.06 -11.66 -46.23
C LEU A 191 16.39 -11.82 -47.00
N ASP A 192 16.69 -10.95 -47.96
CA ASP A 192 17.91 -11.06 -48.76
C ASP A 192 19.06 -10.14 -48.28
N CYS A 193 19.38 -10.23 -46.99
CA CYS A 193 20.68 -9.79 -46.49
C CYS A 193 21.36 -10.89 -45.64
N SER A 194 20.92 -12.14 -45.83
CA SER A 194 21.41 -13.29 -45.08
C SER A 194 22.52 -14.05 -45.81
N SER A 195 22.97 -13.59 -46.98
CA SER A 195 23.82 -14.38 -47.88
C SER A 195 25.28 -13.97 -47.94
N GLU A 196 25.73 -12.87 -47.33
CA GLU A 196 27.17 -12.53 -47.31
C GLU A 196 27.64 -12.04 -45.94
N ASN A 197 28.37 -12.93 -45.26
CA ASN A 197 29.15 -12.78 -44.01
C ASN A 197 28.43 -13.15 -42.71
N ASN A 198 28.62 -14.42 -42.32
CA ASN A 198 28.33 -15.01 -41.01
C ASN A 198 29.20 -14.40 -39.89
N ASP A 199 28.92 -13.17 -39.51
CA ASP A 199 29.43 -12.59 -38.26
C ASP A 199 28.25 -12.35 -37.30
N GLU A 200 28.11 -13.22 -36.30
CA GLU A 200 27.01 -13.20 -35.32
C GLU A 200 26.87 -11.86 -34.59
N THR A 201 27.92 -11.04 -34.57
CA THR A 201 27.92 -9.70 -33.99
C THR A 201 27.16 -8.66 -34.82
N CYS A 202 27.05 -8.84 -36.15
CA CYS A 202 26.28 -7.95 -37.04
C CYS A 202 24.77 -8.22 -36.99
N LEU A 203 24.37 -9.49 -36.88
CA LEU A 203 22.97 -9.90 -36.78
C LEU A 203 22.31 -9.41 -35.48
N ALA A 204 23.07 -9.30 -34.39
CA ALA A 204 22.58 -8.75 -33.11
C ALA A 204 22.38 -7.22 -33.18
N LYS A 205 23.25 -6.49 -33.89
CA LYS A 205 23.15 -5.03 -34.09
C LYS A 205 21.98 -4.65 -35.00
N CYS A 206 21.78 -5.34 -36.13
CA CYS A 206 20.65 -5.09 -37.02
C CYS A 206 19.29 -5.34 -36.35
N ARG A 207 19.18 -6.39 -35.52
CA ARG A 207 17.94 -6.65 -34.76
C ARG A 207 17.67 -5.56 -33.72
N THR A 208 18.67 -5.12 -32.97
CA THR A 208 18.46 -4.11 -31.91
C THR A 208 18.15 -2.72 -32.47
N GLU A 209 18.76 -2.31 -33.58
CA GLU A 209 18.48 -1.01 -34.23
C GLU A 209 17.08 -0.94 -34.86
N HIS A 210 16.58 -2.05 -35.42
CA HIS A 210 15.25 -2.08 -36.06
C HIS A 210 14.08 -1.99 -35.08
N TYR A 211 14.22 -2.40 -33.82
CA TYR A 211 13.16 -2.29 -32.79
C TYR A 211 13.23 -0.99 -31.97
N THR A 212 14.36 -0.28 -31.97
CA THR A 212 14.59 0.87 -31.08
C THR A 212 14.56 2.22 -31.78
N LYS A 213 14.67 2.27 -33.11
CA LYS A 213 14.67 3.52 -33.88
C LYS A 213 13.24 4.06 -34.06
N LYS A 214 12.92 5.18 -33.41
CA LYS A 214 11.62 5.88 -33.56
C LYS A 214 11.25 6.04 -35.04
N GLY A 215 10.10 5.50 -35.43
CA GLY A 215 9.59 5.52 -36.80
C GLY A 215 9.85 4.25 -37.62
N SER A 216 10.62 3.27 -37.11
CA SER A 216 10.78 1.96 -37.76
C SER A 216 9.54 1.08 -37.56
N PRO A 217 9.23 0.16 -38.50
CA PRO A 217 8.12 -0.79 -38.36
C PRO A 217 8.15 -1.59 -37.05
N GLY A 218 9.36 -1.97 -36.59
CA GLY A 218 9.56 -2.66 -35.31
C GLY A 218 9.23 -1.79 -34.10
N TYR A 219 9.52 -0.48 -34.14
CA TYR A 219 9.15 0.48 -33.10
C TYR A 219 7.63 0.67 -33.02
N TRP A 220 6.93 0.78 -34.16
CA TRP A 220 5.45 0.91 -34.19
C TRP A 220 4.72 -0.33 -33.64
N VAL A 221 5.31 -1.51 -33.79
CA VAL A 221 4.78 -2.74 -33.19
C VAL A 221 4.96 -2.68 -31.67
N VAL A 222 6.15 -2.39 -31.16
CA VAL A 222 6.42 -2.28 -29.71
C VAL A 222 5.59 -1.18 -29.04
N ASP A 223 5.47 0.00 -29.66
CA ASP A 223 4.72 1.13 -29.12
C ASP A 223 3.19 0.84 -29.11
N ARG A 224 2.69 0.13 -30.13
CA ARG A 224 1.29 -0.32 -30.19
C ARG A 224 1.00 -1.42 -29.17
N ILE A 225 1.99 -2.27 -28.86
CA ILE A 225 1.93 -3.29 -27.80
C ILE A 225 1.85 -2.63 -26.43
N ASP A 226 2.71 -1.66 -26.15
CA ASP A 226 2.66 -0.91 -24.89
C ASP A 226 1.35 -0.15 -24.76
N THR A 227 0.82 0.39 -25.86
CA THR A 227 -0.48 1.08 -25.89
C THR A 227 -1.65 0.13 -25.65
N MET A 228 -1.66 -1.07 -26.25
CA MET A 228 -2.72 -2.08 -26.03
C MET A 228 -2.64 -2.71 -24.64
N ASN A 229 -1.43 -2.98 -24.14
CA ASN A 229 -1.20 -3.43 -22.76
C ASN A 229 -1.58 -2.35 -21.72
N ARG A 230 -1.53 -1.06 -22.10
CA ARG A 230 -1.98 0.06 -21.25
C ARG A 230 -3.50 0.16 -21.27
N ALA A 231 -4.12 0.18 -22.45
CA ALA A 231 -5.57 0.26 -22.63
C ALA A 231 -6.36 -0.89 -21.97
N PHE A 232 -5.81 -2.11 -21.95
CA PHE A 232 -6.51 -3.27 -21.38
C PHE A 232 -6.28 -3.46 -19.88
N ARG A 233 -5.16 -2.96 -19.34
CA ARG A 233 -4.93 -2.89 -17.88
C ARG A 233 -5.90 -1.93 -17.21
N ASP A 234 -6.31 -0.89 -17.90
CA ASP A 234 -7.36 0.02 -17.45
C ASP A 234 -8.72 -0.69 -17.37
N GLU A 235 -9.03 -1.61 -18.29
CA GLU A 235 -10.32 -2.32 -18.32
C GLU A 235 -10.46 -3.41 -17.23
N ILE A 236 -9.36 -4.07 -16.86
CA ILE A 236 -9.34 -5.07 -15.77
C ILE A 236 -9.48 -4.42 -14.38
N LEU A 237 -8.93 -3.22 -14.19
CA LEU A 237 -9.00 -2.49 -12.92
C LEU A 237 -10.32 -1.74 -12.70
N ILE A 238 -11.11 -1.49 -13.76
CA ILE A 238 -12.37 -0.75 -13.67
C ILE A 238 -13.57 -1.67 -13.37
N ARG A 239 -13.49 -2.97 -13.66
CA ARG A 239 -14.66 -3.89 -13.56
C ARG A 239 -14.88 -4.57 -12.20
N ASP A 240 -14.00 -4.40 -11.22
CA ASP A 240 -14.17 -4.94 -9.86
C ASP A 240 -14.42 -3.83 -8.80
N ARG A 241 -15.00 -2.67 -9.19
CA ARG A 241 -15.60 -1.69 -8.25
C ARG A 241 -17.03 -2.06 -7.88
#